data_AF-A0AAE9WXM6-F1
#
_entry.id   AF-A0AAE9WXM6-F1
#
_cell.length_a   1.000
_cell.length_b   1.000
_cell.length_c   1.000
_cell.angle_alpha   90.00
_cell.angle_beta   90.00
_cell.angle_gamma   90.00
#
_symmetry.space_group_name_H-M   'P 1'
#
loop_
_entity.id
_entity.type
_entity.pdbx_description
1 polymer ?
#
loop_
_entity_poly.entity_id
_entity_poly.type
_entity_poly.pdbx_seq_one_letter_code
_entity_poly.pdbx_strand_id
1 'polypeptide(L)'
;MSNTYNRLYTLKPFISLVGNKYDLINQNNELLKQAEDFSNEHMIQLWLTSAYTGKNVKKLFVHVINMVYNNTNLWKYDADDSISESSED
;
A
#
# COMPACT_ATOMS: atom_id res chain seq x y z
N MET A 1 16.73 26.45 2.55
CA MET A 1 15.42 25.81 2.28
C MET A 1 15.15 24.83 3.41
N SER A 2 14.00 24.95 4.09
CA SER A 2 13.71 24.23 5.34
C SER A 2 13.79 22.71 5.17
N ASN A 3 14.41 22.03 6.14
CA ASN A 3 14.54 20.56 6.26
C ASN A 3 13.20 19.82 6.07
N THR A 4 12.08 20.49 6.31
CA THR A 4 10.71 19.99 6.09
C THR A 4 10.43 19.62 4.63
N TYR A 5 11.00 20.36 3.66
CA TYR A 5 10.76 20.10 2.23
C TYR A 5 11.38 18.77 1.79
N ASN A 6 12.60 18.44 2.20
CA ASN A 6 13.23 17.17 1.85
C ASN A 6 12.56 15.95 2.52
N ARG A 7 11.95 16.12 3.70
CA ARG A 7 11.26 15.04 4.43
C ARG A 7 9.95 14.59 3.77
N LEU A 8 9.30 15.45 2.99
CA LEU A 8 8.05 15.12 2.29
C LEU A 8 8.27 14.27 1.03
N TYR A 9 9.45 14.35 0.40
CA TYR A 9 9.78 13.63 -0.84
C TYR A 9 10.34 12.21 -0.62
N THR A 10 10.48 11.76 0.63
CA THR A 10 10.95 10.39 0.94
C THR A 10 9.81 9.39 1.13
N LEU A 11 8.56 9.83 1.17
CA LEU A 11 7.40 8.96 1.39
C LEU A 11 7.09 8.17 0.10
N LYS A 12 7.54 6.93 0.03
CA LYS A 12 7.16 6.02 -1.06
C LYS A 12 5.66 5.69 -0.94
N PRO A 13 4.86 5.88 -2.00
CA PRO A 13 3.45 5.57 -1.96
C PRO A 13 3.24 4.05 -1.78
N PHE A 14 2.28 3.69 -0.93
CA PHE A 14 1.78 2.32 -0.89
C PHE A 14 0.83 2.10 -2.07
N ILE A 15 1.14 1.13 -2.92
CA ILE A 15 0.37 0.83 -4.13
C ILE A 15 -0.19 -0.59 -4.01
N SER A 16 -1.44 -0.78 -4.43
CA SER A 16 -2.08 -2.09 -4.56
C SER A 16 -2.85 -2.17 -5.86
N LEU A 17 -2.83 -3.35 -6.49
CA LEU A 17 -3.60 -3.63 -7.70
C LEU A 17 -5.01 -4.06 -7.31
N VAL A 18 -6.03 -3.45 -7.91
CA VAL A 18 -7.44 -3.72 -7.58
C VAL A 18 -8.21 -4.16 -8.82
N GLY A 19 -8.51 -5.45 -8.90
CA GLY A 19 -9.42 -6.00 -9.91
C GLY A 19 -10.87 -5.85 -9.43
N ASN A 20 -11.56 -4.80 -9.86
CA ASN A 20 -12.98 -4.59 -9.55
C ASN A 20 -13.90 -5.35 -10.53
N LYS A 21 -15.19 -5.44 -10.20
CA LYS A 21 -16.22 -6.20 -10.95
C LYS A 21 -15.92 -7.70 -11.01
N TYR A 22 -15.27 -8.23 -9.97
CA TYR A 22 -14.92 -9.64 -9.87
C TYR A 22 -16.16 -10.57 -9.91
N ASP A 23 -17.34 -10.05 -9.59
CA ASP A 23 -18.62 -10.75 -9.75
C ASP A 23 -18.94 -11.15 -11.19
N LEU A 24 -18.32 -10.52 -12.19
CA LEU A 24 -18.50 -10.81 -13.61
C LEU A 24 -17.45 -11.80 -14.17
N ILE A 25 -16.49 -12.23 -13.34
CA ILE A 25 -15.37 -13.08 -13.80
C ILE A 25 -15.74 -14.56 -13.68
N ASN A 26 -15.53 -15.28 -14.79
CA ASN A 26 -15.65 -16.73 -14.85
C ASN A 26 -14.33 -17.42 -14.46
N GLN A 27 -14.39 -18.69 -14.05
CA GLN A 27 -13.25 -19.44 -13.47
C GLN A 27 -12.03 -19.60 -14.39
N ASN A 28 -12.15 -19.37 -15.71
CA ASN A 28 -11.04 -19.42 -16.68
C ASN A 28 -10.82 -18.06 -17.34
N ASN A 29 -10.33 -17.08 -16.57
CA ASN A 29 -10.04 -15.75 -17.09
C ASN A 29 -8.51 -15.52 -17.17
N GLU A 30 -7.99 -15.46 -18.39
CA GLU A 30 -6.57 -15.21 -18.66
C GLU A 30 -6.08 -13.88 -18.07
N LEU A 31 -6.93 -12.84 -18.09
CA LEU A 31 -6.61 -11.54 -17.54
C LEU A 31 -6.42 -11.58 -16.02
N LEU A 32 -7.15 -12.46 -15.32
CA LEU A 32 -6.97 -12.66 -13.89
C LEU A 32 -5.60 -13.26 -13.60
N LYS A 33 -5.21 -14.27 -14.38
CA LYS A 33 -3.88 -14.89 -14.27
C LYS A 33 -2.77 -13.88 -14.54
N GLN A 34 -2.90 -13.06 -15.58
CA GLN A 34 -1.94 -12.00 -15.87
C GLN A 34 -1.85 -10.96 -14.74
N ALA A 35 -2.98 -10.62 -14.11
CA ALA A 35 -2.98 -9.72 -12.96
C ALA A 35 -2.29 -10.34 -11.73
N GLU A 36 -2.46 -11.64 -11.49
CA GLU A 36 -1.76 -12.39 -10.45
C GLU A 36 -0.25 -12.41 -10.72
N ASP A 37 0.16 -12.76 -11.94
CA ASP A 37 1.56 -12.80 -12.36
C ASP A 37 2.21 -11.42 -12.19
N PHE A 38 1.57 -10.34 -12.67
CA PHE A 38 2.05 -8.96 -12.50
C PHE A 38 2.17 -8.57 -11.03
N SER A 39 1.19 -8.96 -10.20
CA SER A 39 1.20 -8.64 -8.78
C SER A 39 2.38 -9.29 -8.05
N ASN A 40 2.68 -10.53 -8.41
CA ASN A 40 3.81 -11.29 -7.86
C ASN A 40 5.15 -10.72 -8.33
N GLU A 41 5.28 -10.40 -9.62
CA GLU A 41 6.51 -9.84 -10.21
C GLU A 41 6.89 -8.51 -9.57
N HIS A 42 5.92 -7.64 -9.32
CA HIS A 42 6.16 -6.31 -8.74
C HIS A 42 6.02 -6.25 -7.21
N MET A 43 5.79 -7.39 -6.55
CA MET A 43 5.56 -7.47 -5.10
C MET A 43 4.45 -6.52 -4.61
N ILE A 44 3.41 -6.33 -5.42
CA ILE A 44 2.22 -5.55 -5.06
C ILE A 44 1.07 -6.50 -4.72
N GLN A 45 0.23 -6.11 -3.77
CA GLN A 45 -0.94 -6.92 -3.45
C GLN A 45 -2.01 -6.78 -4.52
N LEU A 46 -2.59 -7.92 -4.92
CA LEU A 46 -3.79 -7.97 -5.75
C LEU A 46 -5.05 -8.13 -4.88
N TRP A 47 -6.01 -7.22 -5.09
CA TRP A 47 -7.32 -7.24 -4.45
C TRP A 47 -8.42 -7.46 -5.48
N LEU A 48 -9.07 -8.62 -5.41
CA LEU A 48 -10.25 -8.91 -6.21
C LEU A 48 -11.49 -8.43 -5.47
N THR A 49 -12.14 -7.42 -6.04
CA THR A 49 -13.25 -6.70 -5.40
C THR A 49 -14.47 -6.66 -6.31
N SER A 50 -15.63 -6.46 -5.69
CA SER A 50 -16.85 -6.15 -6.43
C SER A 50 -17.58 -5.06 -5.67
N ALA A 51 -17.57 -3.85 -6.23
CA ALA A 51 -18.35 -2.74 -5.70
C ALA A 51 -19.86 -3.01 -5.75
N TYR A 52 -20.32 -3.83 -6.71
CA TYR A 52 -21.71 -4.21 -6.86
C TYR A 52 -22.19 -5.11 -5.72
N THR A 53 -21.41 -6.13 -5.35
CA THR A 53 -21.77 -7.08 -4.28
C THR A 53 -21.23 -6.69 -2.91
N GLY A 54 -20.33 -5.69 -2.84
CA GLY A 54 -19.59 -5.32 -1.64
C GLY A 54 -18.42 -6.24 -1.30
N LYS A 55 -18.13 -7.26 -2.14
CA LYS A 55 -17.06 -8.23 -1.89
C LYS A 55 -15.70 -7.53 -1.81
N ASN A 56 -15.01 -7.75 -0.68
CA ASN A 56 -13.66 -7.28 -0.36
C ASN A 56 -13.44 -5.75 -0.33
N VAL A 57 -14.43 -4.91 -0.63
CA VAL A 57 -14.29 -3.44 -0.64
C VAL A 57 -13.86 -2.90 0.72
N LYS A 58 -14.59 -3.25 1.80
CA LYS A 58 -14.24 -2.81 3.16
C LYS A 58 -12.86 -3.30 3.60
N LYS A 59 -12.54 -4.56 3.28
CA LYS A 59 -11.26 -5.19 3.65
C LYS A 59 -10.08 -4.49 2.97
N LEU A 60 -10.21 -4.18 1.68
CA LEU A 60 -9.21 -3.41 0.92
C LEU A 60 -8.90 -2.09 1.61
N PHE A 61 -9.91 -1.26 1.89
CA PHE A 61 -9.66 0.06 2.48
C PHE A 61 -9.10 -0.01 3.89
N VAL A 62 -9.60 -0.92 4.74
CA VAL A 62 -9.03 -1.13 6.08
C VAL A 62 -7.57 -1.58 5.98
N HIS A 63 -7.25 -2.46 5.03
CA HIS A 63 -5.88 -2.91 4.82
C HIS A 63 -4.96 -1.76 4.40
N VAL A 64 -5.37 -0.95 3.41
CA VAL A 64 -4.58 0.22 2.95
C VAL A 64 -4.34 1.21 4.09
N ILE A 65 -5.37 1.50 4.90
CA ILE A 65 -5.24 2.38 6.07
C ILE A 65 -4.20 1.82 7.04
N ASN A 66 -4.29 0.53 7.37
CA ASN A 66 -3.34 -0.11 8.29
C ASN A 66 -1.91 -0.11 7.74
N MET A 67 -1.72 -0.34 6.43
CA MET A 67 -0.39 -0.30 5.81
C MET A 67 0.23 1.10 5.88
N VAL A 68 -0.54 2.13 5.56
CA VAL A 68 -0.05 3.52 5.64
C VAL A 68 0.19 3.92 7.10
N TYR A 69 -0.71 3.58 8.01
CA TYR A 69 -0.59 3.91 9.43
C TYR A 69 0.62 3.23 10.09
N ASN A 70 0.85 1.95 9.81
CA ASN A 70 1.99 1.23 10.37
C ASN A 70 3.33 1.74 9.82
N ASN A 71 3.41 2.02 8.51
CA ASN A 71 4.61 2.60 7.93
C ASN A 71 4.90 4.01 8.45
N THR A 72 3.86 4.84 8.66
CA THR A 72 4.04 6.19 9.23
C THR A 72 4.44 6.16 10.71
N ASN A 73 4.00 5.16 11.49
CA ASN A 73 4.43 5.03 12.88
C ASN A 73 5.88 4.53 13.00
N LEU A 74 6.32 3.60 12.15
CA LEU A 74 7.74 3.19 12.10
C LEU A 74 8.64 4.40 11.81
N TRP A 75 8.23 5.27 10.89
CA TRP A 75 8.98 6.50 10.59
C TRP A 75 9.00 7.55 11.70
N LYS A 76 8.02 7.54 12.61
CA LYS A 76 8.08 8.41 13.80
C LYS A 76 9.19 7.96 14.73
N TYR A 77 9.37 6.66 14.92
CA TYR A 77 10.47 6.13 15.72
C TYR A 77 11.84 6.41 15.08
N ASP A 78 12.00 6.19 13.77
CA ASP A 78 13.26 6.50 13.06
C ASP A 78 13.60 8.00 13.13
N ALA A 79 12.58 8.86 13.10
CA ALA A 79 12.73 10.31 13.18
C ALA A 79 13.20 10.79 14.56
N ASP A 80 12.80 10.11 15.63
CA ASP A 80 13.12 10.47 17.01
C ASP A 80 14.52 9.96 17.40
N ASP A 81 14.90 8.74 16.99
CA ASP A 81 16.25 8.18 17.25
C ASP A 81 17.36 8.98 16.54
N SER A 82 17.07 9.51 15.35
CA SER A 82 17.99 10.37 14.58
C SER A 82 18.26 11.74 15.25
N ILE A 83 17.36 12.20 16.14
CA ILE A 83 17.49 13.48 16.85
C ILE A 83 18.34 13.30 18.12
N SER A 84 18.30 12.13 18.75
CA SER A 84 19.12 11.83 19.93
C SER A 84 20.61 11.68 19.63
N GLU A 85 21.01 11.09 18.50
CA GLU A 85 22.44 10.88 18.19
C GLU A 85 23.18 12.16 17.72
N SER A 86 22.46 13.24 17.42
CA SER A 86 23.06 14.52 16.98
C SER A 86 23.26 15.53 18.12
N SER A 87 23.05 15.11 19.37
CA SER A 87 23.13 15.98 20.57
C SER A 87 24.29 15.67 21.51
N GLU A 88 25.20 14.76 21.15
CA GLU A 88 26.44 14.50 21.90
C GLU A 88 27.66 15.03 21.13
N ASP A 89 27.86 16.35 21.21
CA ASP A 89 29.16 17.03 21.01
C ASP A 89 29.72 17.46 22.38
#